data_AF-A0A9D0ZP73-F1
#
_entry.id   AF-A0A9D0ZP73-F1
#
_cell.length_a   1.000
_cell.length_b   1.000
_cell.length_c   1.000
_cell.angle_alpha   90.00
_cell.angle_beta   90.00
_cell.angle_gamma   90.00
#
_symmetry.space_group_name_H-M   'P 1'
#
loop_
_entity.id
_entity.type
_entity.pdbx_description
1 polymer ?
#
loop_
_entity_poly.entity_id
_entity_poly.type
_entity_poly.pdbx_seq_one_letter_code
_entity_poly.pdbx_strand_id
1 'polypeptide(L)'
;RLSKPGHYIYDLAVQRYFIEKTHQSKKINYYLAVLNPDYIFDGAYKNGMPNYTPNQTGNLINLIDITSLTEEYQPKVDEDRILLEKYLDKYLNHEVPKDVCCSNAREIKCPCLDVCFDYLPKQNSIYNYLDSNRGFKKEGINYTCEDLIKKGYYKIIDVPDEYLNREKNRIQKHSIQTNTPYINKAKIKAGLAQIKYPIYHLDFETFPCPLPRFKGEHPYTQSVFQFSLHIQKEEGKLDKQKDHYGYLAKDLNDHRLELVKTLCNLIKNDGTVLVYNDAFEKTRLKELSEIFPEYKEKLLNIRNNIFDLLNIVKSNTKLYEKLGFTKEQAPLPNYYNPKMNGSFSIKKVLPSLSNLTYEGMDIGNGVEALITYANFNNYSKEEYNYKYNKLVEYCSQDTYAMFEVLEGLRKCVK
;
A
#
# COMPACT_ATOMS: atom_id res chain seq x y z
N ARG A 1 -11.15 -27.69 1.80
CA ARG A 1 -10.63 -26.41 1.27
C ARG A 1 -9.51 -26.73 0.31
N LEU A 2 -9.48 -26.12 -0.87
CA LEU A 2 -8.42 -26.34 -1.85
C LEU A 2 -7.09 -25.78 -1.31
N SER A 3 -5.97 -26.35 -1.76
CA SER A 3 -4.65 -25.74 -1.57
C SER A 3 -4.53 -24.49 -2.45
N LYS A 4 -3.54 -23.61 -2.20
CA LYS A 4 -3.30 -22.43 -3.05
C LYS A 4 -3.18 -22.80 -4.55
N PRO A 5 -2.40 -23.81 -4.96
CA PRO A 5 -2.38 -24.23 -6.37
C PRO A 5 -3.71 -24.82 -6.85
N GLY A 6 -4.43 -25.55 -5.98
CA GLY A 6 -5.72 -26.16 -6.30
C GLY A 6 -6.79 -25.13 -6.67
N HIS A 7 -6.71 -23.89 -6.17
CA HIS A 7 -7.61 -22.81 -6.57
C HIS A 7 -7.52 -22.50 -8.07
N TYR A 8 -6.31 -22.46 -8.65
CA TYR A 8 -6.13 -22.18 -10.09
C TYR A 8 -6.63 -23.34 -10.96
N ILE A 9 -6.44 -24.58 -10.50
CA ILE A 9 -6.94 -25.78 -11.20
C ILE A 9 -8.47 -25.77 -11.21
N TYR A 10 -9.09 -25.50 -10.06
CA TYR A 10 -10.55 -25.42 -9.95
C TYR A 10 -11.13 -24.30 -10.82
N ASP A 11 -10.50 -23.12 -10.81
CA ASP A 11 -10.91 -21.99 -11.65
C ASP A 11 -10.88 -22.37 -13.15
N LEU A 12 -9.80 -22.98 -13.61
CA LEU A 12 -9.69 -23.48 -14.99
C LEU A 12 -10.68 -24.61 -15.29
N ALA A 13 -11.01 -25.47 -14.31
CA ALA A 13 -12.03 -26.49 -14.46
C ALA A 13 -13.45 -25.89 -14.62
N VAL A 14 -13.75 -24.80 -13.91
CA VAL A 14 -15.01 -24.04 -14.10
C VAL A 14 -15.05 -23.39 -15.48
N GLN A 15 -13.95 -22.75 -15.91
CA GLN A 15 -13.86 -22.17 -17.26
C GLN A 15 -14.08 -23.25 -18.34
N ARG A 16 -13.42 -24.40 -18.19
CA ARG A 16 -13.61 -25.58 -19.03
C ARG A 16 -15.07 -26.00 -19.12
N TYR A 17 -15.76 -26.10 -17.99
CA TYR A 17 -17.17 -26.49 -17.94
C TYR A 17 -18.03 -25.63 -18.89
N PHE A 18 -17.84 -24.30 -18.86
CA PHE A 18 -18.58 -23.40 -19.76
C PHE A 18 -18.13 -23.55 -21.22
N ILE A 19 -16.82 -23.59 -21.48
CA ILE A 19 -16.25 -23.69 -22.82
C ILE A 19 -16.75 -24.95 -23.54
N GLU A 20 -16.79 -26.10 -22.88
CA GLU A 20 -17.18 -27.36 -23.53
C GLU A 20 -18.70 -27.46 -23.74
N LYS A 21 -19.49 -26.81 -22.87
CA LYS A 21 -20.93 -26.71 -23.06
C LYS A 21 -21.30 -25.81 -24.25
N THR A 22 -20.49 -24.77 -24.52
CA THR A 22 -20.71 -23.85 -25.65
C THR A 22 -20.02 -24.28 -26.96
N HIS A 23 -18.91 -24.99 -26.89
CA HIS A 23 -18.09 -25.38 -28.04
C HIS A 23 -17.85 -26.91 -28.11
N GLN A 24 -18.91 -27.67 -28.42
CA GLN A 24 -18.92 -29.14 -28.34
C GLN A 24 -18.09 -29.87 -29.42
N SER A 25 -17.62 -29.17 -30.46
CA SER A 25 -17.07 -29.82 -31.67
C SER A 25 -15.54 -29.80 -31.80
N LYS A 26 -14.79 -29.32 -30.80
CA LYS A 26 -13.32 -29.25 -30.84
C LYS A 26 -12.71 -29.89 -29.61
N LYS A 27 -11.65 -30.69 -29.81
CA LYS A 27 -10.79 -31.11 -28.70
C LYS A 27 -9.98 -29.89 -28.24
N ILE A 28 -10.14 -29.51 -26.98
CA ILE A 28 -9.50 -28.35 -26.38
C ILE A 28 -8.55 -28.84 -25.29
N ASN A 29 -7.33 -28.29 -25.27
CA ASN A 29 -6.36 -28.51 -24.21
C ASN A 29 -6.36 -27.28 -23.29
N TYR A 30 -6.18 -27.51 -21.99
CA TYR A 30 -6.22 -26.46 -20.96
C TYR A 30 -4.84 -26.33 -20.32
N TYR A 31 -4.26 -25.13 -20.43
CA TYR A 31 -2.94 -24.82 -19.89
C TYR A 31 -3.06 -23.75 -18.81
N LEU A 32 -2.38 -23.97 -17.68
CA LEU A 32 -2.12 -22.91 -16.70
C LEU A 32 -0.86 -22.16 -17.12
N ALA A 33 -1.01 -20.89 -17.47
CA ALA A 33 0.12 -20.00 -17.76
C ALA A 33 0.65 -19.39 -16.47
N VAL A 34 1.91 -19.69 -16.12
CA VAL A 34 2.58 -19.21 -14.91
C VAL A 34 3.74 -18.30 -15.31
N LEU A 35 3.70 -17.07 -14.81
CA LEU A 35 4.79 -16.12 -14.94
C LEU A 35 5.96 -16.53 -14.03
N ASN A 36 7.15 -16.64 -14.59
CA ASN A 36 8.35 -17.04 -13.87
C ASN A 36 8.94 -15.84 -13.09
N PRO A 37 8.82 -15.79 -11.75
CA PRO A 37 9.29 -14.64 -10.96
C PRO A 37 10.81 -14.50 -11.00
N ASP A 38 11.54 -15.56 -11.34
CA ASP A 38 13.00 -15.58 -11.41
C ASP A 38 13.53 -15.13 -12.77
N TYR A 39 12.65 -14.91 -13.77
CA TYR A 39 13.07 -14.44 -15.08
C TYR A 39 13.66 -13.03 -14.99
N ILE A 40 14.90 -12.85 -15.41
CA ILE A 40 15.55 -11.53 -15.49
C ILE A 40 15.66 -11.15 -16.96
N PHE A 41 15.11 -9.99 -17.32
CA PHE A 41 15.17 -9.50 -18.69
C PHE A 41 16.58 -9.01 -19.04
N ASP A 42 17.10 -9.52 -20.15
CA ASP A 42 18.45 -9.23 -20.64
C ASP A 42 18.56 -7.89 -21.37
N GLY A 43 17.42 -7.25 -21.67
CA GLY A 43 17.34 -6.02 -22.44
C GLY A 43 17.34 -6.22 -23.95
N ALA A 44 17.02 -7.42 -24.44
CA ALA A 44 16.85 -7.66 -25.87
C ALA A 44 15.53 -7.07 -26.39
N TYR A 45 15.60 -6.23 -27.42
CA TYR A 45 14.42 -5.66 -28.08
C TYR A 45 14.37 -6.11 -29.54
N LYS A 46 13.17 -6.36 -30.06
CA LYS A 46 12.91 -6.64 -31.47
C LYS A 46 11.78 -5.74 -31.94
N ASN A 47 12.03 -4.94 -32.99
CA ASN A 47 11.09 -3.95 -33.53
C ASN A 47 10.55 -2.98 -32.45
N GLY A 48 11.41 -2.55 -31.52
CA GLY A 48 11.04 -1.63 -30.44
C GLY A 48 10.27 -2.26 -29.27
N MET A 49 9.99 -3.56 -29.31
CA MET A 49 9.30 -4.29 -28.23
C MET A 49 10.27 -5.20 -27.48
N PRO A 50 10.10 -5.40 -26.15
CA PRO A 50 10.85 -6.40 -25.41
C PRO A 50 10.73 -7.79 -26.05
N ASN A 51 11.87 -8.44 -26.26
CA ASN A 51 11.94 -9.79 -26.84
C ASN A 51 12.25 -10.81 -25.75
N TYR A 52 11.21 -11.44 -25.20
CA TYR A 52 11.31 -12.37 -24.08
C TYR A 52 11.72 -13.79 -24.50
N THR A 53 12.89 -13.93 -25.13
CA THR A 53 13.44 -15.26 -25.41
C THR A 53 13.89 -15.93 -24.12
N PRO A 54 13.85 -17.28 -24.07
CA PRO A 54 14.40 -18.02 -22.94
C PRO A 54 15.88 -17.65 -22.75
N ASN A 55 16.29 -17.44 -21.51
CA ASN A 55 17.66 -17.08 -21.18
C ASN A 55 18.18 -17.93 -20.00
N GLN A 56 19.27 -17.51 -19.36
CA GLN A 56 19.87 -18.25 -18.24
C GLN A 56 18.92 -18.47 -17.04
N THR A 57 17.88 -17.65 -16.93
CA THR A 57 16.83 -17.73 -15.90
C THR A 57 15.58 -18.50 -16.36
N GLY A 58 15.60 -19.08 -17.55
CA GLY A 58 14.52 -19.89 -18.12
C GLY A 58 13.57 -19.09 -19.00
N ASN A 59 12.32 -19.56 -19.09
CA ASN A 59 11.24 -18.90 -19.84
C ASN A 59 10.56 -17.84 -18.97
N LEU A 60 10.08 -16.76 -19.58
CA LEU A 60 9.24 -15.77 -18.87
C LEU A 60 7.88 -16.36 -18.47
N ILE A 61 7.26 -17.15 -19.34
CA ILE A 61 5.98 -17.81 -19.10
C ILE A 61 6.17 -19.31 -19.27
N ASN A 62 5.77 -20.06 -18.25
CA ASN A 62 5.68 -21.52 -18.30
C ASN A 62 4.23 -21.93 -18.52
N LEU A 63 3.97 -22.77 -19.53
CA LEU A 63 2.66 -23.37 -19.78
C LEU A 63 2.63 -24.76 -19.17
N ILE A 64 1.75 -24.96 -18.19
CA ILE A 64 1.57 -26.24 -17.51
C ILE A 64 0.29 -26.87 -18.06
N ASP A 65 0.39 -28.00 -18.74
CA ASP A 65 -0.79 -28.75 -19.20
C ASP A 65 -1.52 -29.32 -17.98
N ILE A 66 -2.76 -28.86 -17.78
CA ILE A 66 -3.63 -29.33 -16.70
C ILE A 66 -4.93 -29.91 -17.26
N THR A 67 -4.93 -30.31 -18.54
CA THR A 67 -6.12 -30.84 -19.23
C THR A 67 -6.73 -32.02 -18.49
N SER A 68 -5.91 -33.00 -18.07
CA SER A 68 -6.37 -34.16 -17.31
C SER A 68 -6.92 -33.79 -15.93
N LEU A 69 -6.28 -32.83 -15.24
CA LEU A 69 -6.72 -32.38 -13.92
C LEU A 69 -8.05 -31.63 -14.01
N THR A 70 -8.23 -30.76 -15.00
CA THR A 70 -9.51 -30.05 -15.20
C THR A 70 -10.66 -30.99 -15.58
N GLU A 71 -10.37 -32.10 -16.27
CA GLU A 71 -11.33 -33.20 -16.52
C GLU A 71 -11.79 -33.84 -15.20
N GLU A 72 -10.83 -34.25 -14.37
CA GLU A 72 -11.08 -34.94 -13.11
C GLU A 72 -11.93 -34.10 -12.15
N TYR A 73 -11.84 -32.77 -12.27
CA TYR A 73 -12.62 -31.83 -11.46
C TYR A 73 -14.04 -31.56 -11.99
N GLN A 74 -14.41 -31.98 -13.20
CA GLN A 74 -15.75 -31.71 -13.77
C GLN A 74 -16.91 -32.21 -12.88
N PRO A 75 -16.85 -33.41 -12.28
CA PRO A 75 -17.90 -33.86 -11.34
C PRO A 75 -18.04 -32.94 -10.13
N LYS A 76 -16.92 -32.40 -9.63
CA LYS A 76 -16.93 -31.47 -8.49
C LYS A 76 -17.54 -30.11 -8.87
N VAL A 77 -17.22 -29.60 -10.06
CA VAL A 77 -17.81 -28.37 -10.59
C VAL A 77 -19.33 -28.52 -10.71
N ASP A 78 -19.82 -29.67 -11.19
CA ASP A 78 -21.25 -29.92 -11.28
C ASP A 78 -21.93 -30.04 -9.91
N GLU A 79 -21.30 -30.69 -8.93
CA GLU A 79 -21.78 -30.73 -7.54
C GLU A 79 -21.88 -29.31 -6.95
N ASP A 80 -20.86 -28.48 -7.14
CA ASP A 80 -20.84 -27.10 -6.65
C ASP A 80 -21.89 -26.22 -7.36
N ARG A 81 -22.17 -26.46 -8.65
CA ARG A 81 -23.29 -25.84 -9.37
C ARG A 81 -24.63 -26.18 -8.74
N ILE A 82 -24.90 -27.47 -8.52
CA ILE A 82 -26.15 -27.94 -7.90
C ILE A 82 -26.32 -27.33 -6.50
N LEU A 83 -25.24 -27.28 -5.73
CA LEU A 83 -25.24 -26.66 -4.41
C LEU A 83 -25.53 -25.16 -4.49
N LEU A 84 -24.96 -24.45 -5.47
CA LEU A 84 -25.20 -23.04 -5.69
C LEU A 84 -26.67 -22.77 -6.08
N GLU A 85 -27.23 -23.56 -7.00
CA GLU A 85 -28.65 -23.48 -7.39
C GLU A 85 -29.56 -23.66 -6.17
N LYS A 86 -29.30 -24.67 -5.33
CA LYS A 86 -30.03 -24.89 -4.08
C LYS A 86 -29.93 -23.69 -3.12
N TYR A 87 -28.76 -23.06 -3.03
CA TYR A 87 -28.61 -21.85 -2.20
C TYR A 87 -29.37 -20.66 -2.78
N LEU A 88 -29.34 -20.47 -4.09
CA LEU A 88 -30.12 -19.41 -4.74
C LEU A 88 -31.61 -19.61 -4.47
N ASP A 89 -32.15 -20.82 -4.68
CA ASP A 89 -33.56 -21.12 -4.42
C ASP A 89 -33.94 -20.93 -2.95
N LYS A 90 -33.07 -21.36 -2.03
CA LYS A 90 -33.32 -21.24 -0.60
C LYS A 90 -33.32 -19.78 -0.15
N TYR A 91 -32.38 -18.96 -0.63
CA TYR A 91 -32.11 -17.63 -0.07
C TYR A 91 -32.59 -16.47 -0.94
N LEU A 92 -33.21 -16.71 -2.10
CA LEU A 92 -33.68 -15.67 -3.04
C LEU A 92 -34.54 -14.58 -2.38
N ASN A 93 -35.29 -14.94 -1.34
CA ASN A 93 -36.24 -14.07 -0.63
C ASN A 93 -35.94 -13.92 0.88
N HIS A 94 -34.71 -14.22 1.32
CA HIS A 94 -34.34 -14.09 2.73
C HIS A 94 -33.47 -12.85 2.95
N GLU A 95 -33.69 -12.14 4.06
CA GLU A 95 -32.73 -11.14 4.52
C GLU A 95 -31.40 -11.81 4.86
N VAL A 96 -30.28 -11.17 4.48
CA VAL A 96 -28.95 -11.66 4.84
C VAL A 96 -28.82 -11.64 6.36
N PRO A 97 -28.58 -12.79 7.02
CA PRO A 97 -28.46 -12.81 8.47
C PRO A 97 -27.29 -11.92 8.91
N LYS A 98 -27.55 -10.98 9.83
CA LYS A 98 -26.54 -10.01 10.33
C LYS A 98 -25.36 -10.69 11.04
N ASP A 99 -25.51 -11.96 11.42
CA ASP A 99 -24.53 -12.81 12.08
C ASP A 99 -23.68 -13.65 11.09
N VAL A 100 -24.09 -13.73 9.82
CA VAL A 100 -23.29 -14.34 8.74
C VAL A 100 -22.31 -13.28 8.25
N CYS A 101 -21.24 -13.11 9.02
CA CYS A 101 -20.13 -12.28 8.58
C CYS A 101 -19.50 -12.96 7.35
N CYS A 102 -19.71 -12.40 6.16
CA CYS A 102 -18.82 -12.65 5.03
C CYS A 102 -17.41 -12.40 5.55
N SER A 103 -16.64 -13.46 5.75
CA SER A 103 -15.36 -13.37 6.44
C SER A 103 -14.49 -12.33 5.74
N ASN A 104 -14.07 -11.29 6.47
CA ASN A 104 -13.05 -10.32 6.06
C ASN A 104 -11.70 -10.97 5.65
N ALA A 105 -11.58 -12.29 5.82
CA ALA A 105 -10.42 -13.10 5.48
C ALA A 105 -10.39 -13.60 4.02
N ARG A 106 -11.21 -13.07 3.11
CA ARG A 106 -11.13 -13.43 1.68
C ARG A 106 -10.24 -12.43 0.94
N GLU A 107 -9.37 -12.94 0.07
CA GLU A 107 -8.50 -12.15 -0.80
C GLU A 107 -9.29 -11.22 -1.75
N ILE A 108 -10.59 -11.48 -1.94
CA ILE A 108 -11.52 -10.66 -2.72
C ILE A 108 -12.58 -10.08 -1.78
N LYS A 109 -12.64 -8.74 -1.69
CA LYS A 109 -13.70 -8.02 -0.95
C LYS A 109 -15.05 -8.38 -1.56
N CYS A 110 -16.00 -8.82 -0.74
CA CYS A 110 -17.36 -9.10 -1.20
C CYS A 110 -17.96 -7.82 -1.82
N PRO A 111 -18.52 -7.87 -3.05
CA PRO A 111 -19.13 -6.69 -3.69
C PRO A 111 -20.35 -6.18 -2.91
N CYS A 112 -20.99 -7.04 -2.12
CA CYS A 112 -22.15 -6.69 -1.31
C CYS A 112 -21.79 -6.13 0.07
N LEU A 113 -20.50 -5.92 0.40
CA LEU A 113 -20.08 -5.51 1.74
C LEU A 113 -20.73 -4.20 2.18
N ASP A 114 -20.88 -3.23 1.29
CA ASP A 114 -21.46 -1.93 1.63
C ASP A 114 -22.98 -2.02 1.88
N VAL A 115 -23.64 -3.05 1.35
CA VAL A 115 -25.06 -3.35 1.61
C VAL A 115 -25.19 -4.14 2.91
N CYS A 116 -24.40 -5.21 3.06
CA CYS A 116 -24.49 -6.10 4.22
C CYS A 116 -24.03 -5.46 5.54
N PHE A 117 -23.24 -4.38 5.48
CA PHE A 117 -22.67 -3.70 6.64
C PHE A 117 -23.07 -2.22 6.72
N ASP A 118 -24.19 -1.83 6.10
CA ASP A 118 -24.70 -0.45 6.11
C ASP A 118 -25.02 0.09 7.52
N TYR A 119 -25.31 -0.82 8.45
CA TYR A 119 -25.53 -0.53 9.87
C TYR A 119 -24.26 -0.11 10.62
N LEU A 120 -23.07 -0.34 10.05
CA LEU A 120 -21.81 0.12 10.62
C LEU A 120 -21.52 1.57 10.17
N PRO A 121 -21.02 2.41 11.09
CA PRO A 121 -20.66 3.77 10.75
C PRO A 121 -19.45 3.79 9.80
N LYS A 122 -19.45 4.72 8.83
CA LYS A 122 -18.30 4.89 7.91
C LYS A 122 -17.01 5.34 8.61
N GLN A 123 -17.12 5.97 9.77
CA GLN A 123 -15.99 6.41 10.59
C GLN A 123 -16.12 5.89 12.01
N ASN A 124 -14.98 5.55 12.61
CA ASN A 124 -14.82 5.06 13.97
C ASN A 124 -15.71 3.84 14.27
N SER A 125 -15.90 2.98 13.27
CA SER A 125 -16.52 1.66 13.46
C SER A 125 -15.61 0.78 14.30
N ILE A 126 -16.16 -0.27 14.87
CA ILE A 126 -15.41 -1.27 15.64
C ILE A 126 -14.24 -1.89 14.84
N TYR A 127 -14.38 -2.03 13.51
CA TYR A 127 -13.30 -2.52 12.64
C TYR A 127 -12.13 -1.54 12.50
N ASN A 128 -12.30 -0.27 12.89
CA ASN A 128 -11.25 0.74 12.86
C ASN A 128 -10.41 0.78 14.15
N TYR A 129 -10.63 -0.12 15.11
CA TYR A 129 -9.73 -0.23 16.26
C TYR A 129 -8.31 -0.60 15.81
N LEU A 130 -7.32 0.09 16.37
CA LEU A 130 -5.91 -0.22 16.15
C LEU A 130 -5.58 -1.63 16.61
N ASP A 131 -5.03 -2.45 15.73
CA ASP A 131 -4.75 -3.86 16.01
C ASP A 131 -5.98 -4.63 16.56
N SER A 132 -7.18 -4.37 16.02
CA SER A 132 -8.46 -4.98 16.44
C SER A 132 -8.38 -6.50 16.64
N ASN A 133 -7.62 -7.21 15.81
CA ASN A 133 -7.40 -8.67 15.92
C ASN A 133 -6.71 -9.13 17.23
N ARG A 134 -6.19 -8.21 18.05
CA ARG A 134 -5.47 -8.50 19.31
C ARG A 134 -5.92 -7.63 20.47
N GLY A 135 -6.91 -6.76 20.27
CA GLY A 135 -7.27 -5.69 21.19
C GLY A 135 -8.36 -6.01 22.21
N PHE A 136 -9.07 -7.14 22.04
CA PHE A 136 -10.28 -7.43 22.82
C PHE A 136 -10.15 -8.72 23.64
N LYS A 137 -10.12 -8.57 24.96
CA LYS A 137 -10.06 -9.68 25.91
C LYS A 137 -10.80 -9.33 27.20
N LYS A 138 -11.72 -10.19 27.63
CA LYS A 138 -12.44 -10.09 28.91
C LYS A 138 -12.45 -11.46 29.59
N GLU A 139 -12.10 -11.52 30.88
CA GLU A 139 -12.13 -12.76 31.69
C GLU A 139 -11.34 -13.93 31.07
N GLY A 140 -10.20 -13.64 30.45
CA GLY A 140 -9.38 -14.68 29.79
C GLY A 140 -9.79 -15.04 28.37
N ILE A 141 -10.98 -14.62 27.92
CA ILE A 141 -11.54 -14.92 26.60
C ILE A 141 -11.21 -13.81 25.61
N ASN A 142 -10.69 -14.18 24.44
CA ASN A 142 -10.47 -13.24 23.32
C ASN A 142 -11.77 -13.08 22.53
N TYR A 143 -12.05 -11.85 22.10
CA TYR A 143 -13.23 -11.53 21.29
C TYR A 143 -12.79 -10.99 19.93
N THR A 144 -13.50 -11.38 18.87
CA THR A 144 -13.36 -10.75 17.56
C THR A 144 -14.25 -9.51 17.45
N CYS A 145 -14.07 -8.72 16.39
CA CYS A 145 -15.03 -7.66 16.07
C CYS A 145 -16.43 -8.24 15.87
N GLU A 146 -16.55 -9.41 15.25
CA GLU A 146 -17.82 -10.09 15.00
C GLU A 146 -18.52 -10.48 16.31
N ASP A 147 -17.78 -10.97 17.30
CA ASP A 147 -18.35 -11.32 18.62
C ASP A 147 -18.91 -10.08 19.33
N LEU A 148 -18.23 -8.93 19.18
CA LEU A 148 -18.64 -7.67 19.77
C LEU A 148 -19.82 -7.04 19.01
N ILE A 149 -19.87 -7.18 17.68
CA ILE A 149 -21.02 -6.77 16.85
C ILE A 149 -22.28 -7.56 17.25
N LYS A 150 -22.15 -8.88 17.51
CA LYS A 150 -23.25 -9.70 18.02
C LYS A 150 -23.76 -9.25 19.39
N LYS A 151 -22.93 -8.55 20.16
CA LYS A 151 -23.30 -7.92 21.45
C LYS A 151 -23.86 -6.50 21.29
N GLY A 152 -23.98 -6.00 20.06
CA GLY A 152 -24.51 -4.66 19.76
C GLY A 152 -23.46 -3.54 19.76
N TYR A 153 -22.16 -3.87 19.75
CA TYR A 153 -21.10 -2.88 19.69
C TYR A 153 -20.67 -2.63 18.25
N TYR A 154 -21.03 -1.46 17.69
CA TYR A 154 -20.81 -1.15 16.28
C TYR A 154 -19.74 -0.07 16.07
N LYS A 155 -19.58 0.83 17.04
CA LYS A 155 -18.57 1.90 17.10
C LYS A 155 -17.47 1.54 18.07
N ILE A 156 -16.32 2.21 17.92
CA ILE A 156 -15.23 2.18 18.90
C ILE A 156 -15.73 2.53 20.30
N ILE A 157 -16.55 3.57 20.43
CA ILE A 157 -17.00 4.06 21.74
C ILE A 157 -17.98 3.12 22.44
N ASP A 158 -18.61 2.21 21.69
CA ASP A 158 -19.61 1.27 22.23
C ASP A 158 -18.95 0.15 23.04
N VAL A 159 -17.69 -0.21 22.73
CA VAL A 159 -16.98 -1.33 23.35
C VAL A 159 -16.58 -0.97 24.79
N PRO A 160 -17.04 -1.68 25.83
CA PRO A 160 -16.68 -1.37 27.22
C PRO A 160 -15.18 -1.54 27.52
N ASP A 161 -14.64 -0.76 28.47
CA ASP A 161 -13.20 -0.72 28.76
C ASP A 161 -12.63 -2.04 29.28
N GLU A 162 -13.48 -2.86 29.91
CA GLU A 162 -13.16 -4.22 30.36
C GLU A 162 -12.77 -5.19 29.23
N TYR A 163 -13.20 -4.90 27.99
CA TYR A 163 -12.75 -5.64 26.81
C TYR A 163 -11.39 -5.15 26.31
N LEU A 164 -10.98 -3.92 26.66
CA LEU A 164 -9.78 -3.28 26.11
C LEU A 164 -8.56 -3.60 26.97
N ASN A 165 -7.78 -4.59 26.54
CA ASN A 165 -6.58 -5.04 27.25
C ASN A 165 -5.29 -4.32 26.82
N ARG A 166 -5.35 -3.47 25.78
CA ARG A 166 -4.19 -2.72 25.29
C ARG A 166 -4.42 -1.23 25.45
N GLU A 167 -3.41 -0.56 25.99
CA GLU A 167 -3.46 0.88 26.24
C GLU A 167 -3.67 1.70 24.96
N LYS A 168 -3.12 1.25 23.81
CA LYS A 168 -3.38 1.91 22.51
C LYS A 168 -4.87 1.96 22.13
N ASN A 169 -5.65 0.92 22.49
CA ASN A 169 -7.08 0.87 22.19
C ASN A 169 -7.85 1.81 23.11
N ARG A 170 -7.42 1.92 24.37
CA ARG A 170 -7.96 2.89 25.34
C ARG A 170 -7.67 4.32 24.92
N ILE A 171 -6.44 4.63 24.52
CA ILE A 171 -6.03 5.92 23.96
C ILE A 171 -6.91 6.32 22.76
N GLN A 172 -7.09 5.40 21.81
CA GLN A 172 -7.93 5.63 20.64
C GLN A 172 -9.38 5.90 21.02
N LYS A 173 -9.98 5.04 21.87
CA LYS A 173 -11.36 5.19 22.32
C LYS A 173 -11.56 6.52 23.05
N HIS A 174 -10.67 6.84 23.99
CA HIS A 174 -10.70 8.08 24.74
C HIS A 174 -10.65 9.30 23.82
N SER A 175 -9.71 9.32 22.87
CA SER A 175 -9.59 10.41 21.90
C SER A 175 -10.88 10.64 21.11
N ILE A 176 -11.56 9.56 20.70
CA ILE A 176 -12.82 9.62 19.97
C ILE A 176 -13.97 10.08 20.88
N GLN A 177 -14.03 9.61 22.12
CA GLN A 177 -15.06 10.01 23.09
C GLN A 177 -14.99 11.49 23.45
N THR A 178 -13.78 12.02 23.64
CA THR A 178 -13.57 13.43 23.99
C THR A 178 -13.49 14.34 22.77
N ASN A 179 -13.36 13.76 21.58
CA ASN A 179 -13.03 14.47 20.34
C ASN A 179 -11.75 15.31 20.43
N THR A 180 -10.78 14.87 21.23
CA THR A 180 -9.49 15.56 21.42
C THR A 180 -8.33 14.66 20.99
N PRO A 181 -7.28 15.21 20.35
CA PRO A 181 -6.12 14.42 20.00
C PRO A 181 -5.37 13.95 21.26
N TYR A 182 -4.93 12.70 21.25
CA TYR A 182 -3.92 12.22 22.18
C TYR A 182 -2.53 12.65 21.70
N ILE A 183 -1.73 13.22 22.60
CA ILE A 183 -0.40 13.77 22.30
C ILE A 183 0.58 13.38 23.41
N ASN A 184 1.56 12.54 23.09
CA ASN A 184 2.71 12.28 23.94
C ASN A 184 3.84 13.27 23.62
N LYS A 185 3.83 14.42 24.30
CA LYS A 185 4.80 15.51 24.03
C LYS A 185 6.26 15.06 24.18
N ALA A 186 6.57 14.24 25.19
CA ALA A 186 7.93 13.77 25.45
C ALA A 186 8.46 12.90 24.30
N LYS A 187 7.66 11.93 23.83
CA LYS A 187 8.05 11.05 22.70
C LYS A 187 8.15 11.82 21.39
N ILE A 188 7.24 12.76 21.13
CA ILE A 188 7.32 13.60 19.92
C ILE A 188 8.62 14.44 19.96
N LYS A 189 8.92 15.13 21.06
CA LYS A 189 10.17 15.90 21.21
C LYS A 189 11.42 15.04 21.00
N ALA A 190 11.47 13.86 21.63
CA ALA A 190 12.60 12.95 21.50
C ALA A 190 12.79 12.42 20.06
N GLY A 191 11.69 12.14 19.36
CA GLY A 191 11.70 11.71 17.96
C GLY A 191 12.14 12.84 17.01
N LEU A 192 11.61 14.06 17.20
CA LEU A 192 12.00 15.24 16.42
C LEU A 192 13.49 15.57 16.57
N ALA A 193 14.06 15.37 17.76
CA ALA A 193 15.48 15.60 18.03
C ALA A 193 16.43 14.64 17.25
N GLN A 194 15.90 13.59 16.63
CA GLN A 194 16.71 12.69 15.78
C GLN A 194 16.91 13.22 14.36
N ILE A 195 16.12 14.21 13.93
CA ILE A 195 16.15 14.76 12.57
C ILE A 195 17.23 15.84 12.48
N LYS A 196 18.07 15.77 11.44
CA LYS A 196 19.15 16.71 11.18
C LYS A 196 18.92 17.45 9.87
N TYR A 197 19.24 18.75 9.85
CA TYR A 197 19.20 19.55 8.63
C TYR A 197 20.48 19.35 7.78
N PRO A 198 20.38 19.52 6.44
CA PRO A 198 19.15 19.70 5.67
C PRO A 198 18.24 18.45 5.69
N ILE A 199 16.93 18.65 5.61
CA ILE A 199 15.95 17.55 5.52
C ILE A 199 15.57 17.39 4.05
N TYR A 200 15.73 16.17 3.55
CA TYR A 200 15.38 15.76 2.19
C TYR A 200 14.07 14.96 2.24
N HIS A 201 12.92 15.61 2.03
CA HIS A 201 11.61 14.94 2.00
C HIS A 201 11.46 14.22 0.67
N LEU A 202 11.59 12.89 0.66
CA LEU A 202 11.72 12.07 -0.54
C LEU A 202 10.52 11.14 -0.71
N ASP A 203 10.00 11.05 -1.93
CA ASP A 203 8.96 10.09 -2.32
C ASP A 203 9.21 9.56 -3.74
N PHE A 204 8.75 8.34 -4.02
CA PHE A 204 8.91 7.65 -5.31
C PHE A 204 7.57 7.17 -5.87
N GLU A 205 7.39 7.31 -7.18
CA GLU A 205 6.35 6.58 -7.90
C GLU A 205 6.95 5.49 -8.78
N THR A 206 6.29 4.33 -8.79
CA THR A 206 6.78 3.12 -9.46
C THR A 206 5.72 2.47 -10.32
N PHE A 207 6.18 1.70 -11.30
CA PHE A 207 5.33 0.87 -12.14
C PHE A 207 5.66 -0.61 -11.91
N PRO A 208 4.81 -1.35 -11.16
CA PRO A 208 4.92 -2.81 -11.01
C PRO A 208 4.40 -3.53 -12.27
N CYS A 209 5.19 -3.52 -13.34
CA CYS A 209 4.77 -4.14 -14.59
C CYS A 209 4.87 -5.67 -14.48
N PRO A 210 3.81 -6.45 -14.81
CA PRO A 210 3.89 -7.91 -14.80
C PRO A 210 5.01 -8.41 -15.71
N LEU A 211 5.17 -7.80 -16.89
CA LEU A 211 6.24 -8.14 -17.82
C LEU A 211 7.41 -7.17 -17.60
N PRO A 212 8.64 -7.66 -17.41
CA PRO A 212 9.84 -6.82 -17.33
C PRO A 212 9.95 -5.88 -18.52
N ARG A 213 10.21 -4.60 -18.32
CA ARG A 213 10.29 -3.62 -19.41
C ARG A 213 11.73 -3.30 -19.76
N PHE A 214 12.60 -3.27 -18.75
CA PHE A 214 13.98 -2.82 -18.90
C PHE A 214 14.98 -3.87 -18.43
N LYS A 215 16.22 -3.78 -18.94
CA LYS A 215 17.28 -4.70 -18.56
C LYS A 215 17.43 -4.78 -17.04
N GLY A 216 17.57 -5.99 -16.53
CA GLY A 216 17.72 -6.30 -15.10
C GLY A 216 16.41 -6.34 -14.32
N GLU A 217 15.26 -6.04 -14.94
CA GLU A 217 13.95 -6.23 -14.30
C GLU A 217 13.50 -7.69 -14.35
N HIS A 218 12.73 -8.08 -13.35
CA HIS A 218 11.99 -9.33 -13.27
C HIS A 218 10.49 -9.02 -13.19
N PRO A 219 9.59 -10.02 -13.31
CA PRO A 219 8.16 -9.77 -13.22
C PRO A 219 7.76 -9.01 -11.95
N TYR A 220 6.89 -8.01 -12.12
CA TYR A 220 6.42 -7.10 -11.08
C TYR A 220 7.51 -6.26 -10.40
N THR A 221 8.70 -6.11 -11.00
CA THR A 221 9.68 -5.13 -10.51
C THR A 221 9.03 -3.75 -10.41
N GLN A 222 9.22 -3.10 -9.25
CA GLN A 222 8.72 -1.76 -8.96
C GLN A 222 9.63 -0.70 -9.61
N SER A 223 9.52 -0.59 -10.93
CA SER A 223 10.36 0.30 -11.73
C SER A 223 10.06 1.76 -11.43
N VAL A 224 10.99 2.47 -10.80
CA VAL A 224 10.84 3.89 -10.43
C VAL A 224 10.82 4.74 -11.70
N PHE A 225 9.73 5.48 -11.92
CA PHE A 225 9.60 6.40 -13.05
C PHE A 225 9.55 7.86 -12.60
N GLN A 226 9.31 8.12 -11.31
CA GLN A 226 9.30 9.46 -10.77
C GLN A 226 9.88 9.48 -9.34
N PHE A 227 10.57 10.56 -9.00
CA PHE A 227 10.77 10.94 -7.61
C PHE A 227 10.40 12.40 -7.39
N SER A 228 9.98 12.70 -6.17
CA SER A 228 9.76 14.03 -5.67
C SER A 228 10.69 14.29 -4.48
N LEU A 229 11.20 15.51 -4.38
CA LEU A 229 12.14 15.91 -3.35
C LEU A 229 11.89 17.35 -2.92
N HIS A 230 11.61 17.58 -1.64
CA HIS A 230 11.74 18.91 -1.05
C HIS A 230 13.00 19.00 -0.19
N ILE A 231 13.78 20.07 -0.33
CA ILE A 231 15.00 20.29 0.46
C ILE A 231 14.77 21.40 1.48
N GLN A 232 14.55 21.02 2.72
CA GLN A 232 14.37 21.95 3.83
C GLN A 232 15.71 22.24 4.50
N LYS A 233 16.17 23.48 4.45
CA LYS A 233 17.46 23.89 5.06
C LYS A 233 17.33 24.29 6.53
N GLU A 234 16.17 24.79 6.93
CA GLU A 234 15.92 25.34 8.27
C GLU A 234 14.52 24.97 8.78
N GLU A 235 14.34 25.00 10.10
CA GLU A 235 13.04 24.73 10.73
C GLU A 235 11.97 25.74 10.31
N GLY A 236 10.77 25.24 9.99
CA GLY A 236 9.63 26.05 9.59
C GLY A 236 9.76 26.76 8.23
N LYS A 237 10.87 26.55 7.49
CA LYS A 237 11.12 27.22 6.20
C LYS A 237 11.21 26.20 5.07
N LEU A 238 10.11 26.07 4.32
CA LEU A 238 10.05 25.33 3.07
C LEU A 238 8.98 25.94 2.16
N ASP A 239 9.39 26.43 0.99
CA ASP A 239 8.49 26.87 -0.07
C ASP A 239 8.12 25.68 -0.97
N LYS A 240 6.82 25.44 -1.13
CA LYS A 240 6.28 24.30 -1.88
C LYS A 240 6.75 24.23 -3.34
N GLN A 241 7.07 25.37 -3.96
CA GLN A 241 7.47 25.42 -5.37
C GLN A 241 8.97 25.61 -5.51
N LYS A 242 9.56 26.53 -4.76
CA LYS A 242 10.97 26.93 -4.94
C LYS A 242 11.96 25.90 -4.38
N ASP A 243 11.56 25.19 -3.33
CA ASP A 243 12.40 24.17 -2.69
C ASP A 243 12.07 22.74 -3.18
N HIS A 244 11.18 22.62 -4.17
CA HIS A 244 10.82 21.36 -4.82
C HIS A 244 11.77 21.05 -5.98
N TYR A 245 12.19 19.79 -6.01
CA TYR A 245 12.96 19.18 -7.07
C TYR A 245 12.35 17.82 -7.38
N GLY A 246 12.58 17.31 -8.58
CA GLY A 246 12.08 16.00 -8.95
C GLY A 246 12.57 15.57 -10.31
N TYR A 247 12.27 14.32 -10.63
CA TYR A 247 12.44 13.77 -11.96
C TYR A 247 11.19 12.95 -12.27
N LEU A 248 10.67 13.09 -13.48
CA LEU A 248 9.60 12.27 -14.05
C LEU A 248 10.07 11.79 -15.43
N ALA A 249 10.01 10.48 -15.66
CA ALA A 249 10.32 9.88 -16.96
C ALA A 249 9.46 10.54 -18.05
N LYS A 250 10.07 10.89 -19.18
CA LYS A 250 9.42 11.67 -20.25
C LYS A 250 8.54 10.81 -21.14
N ASP A 251 8.78 9.52 -21.14
CA ASP A 251 8.05 8.53 -21.91
C ASP A 251 8.23 7.15 -21.24
N LEU A 252 7.85 6.08 -21.94
CA LEU A 252 7.94 4.70 -21.43
C LEU A 252 9.30 4.02 -21.67
N ASN A 253 10.33 4.74 -22.11
CA ASN A 253 11.70 4.24 -22.25
C ASN A 253 12.44 4.18 -20.89
N ASP A 254 13.62 3.54 -20.87
CA ASP A 254 14.40 3.38 -19.64
C ASP A 254 15.11 4.68 -19.24
N HIS A 255 14.44 5.46 -18.39
CA HIS A 255 14.95 6.70 -17.81
C HIS A 255 15.55 6.53 -16.41
N ARG A 256 15.68 5.30 -15.90
CA ARG A 256 16.09 5.05 -14.51
C ARG A 256 17.51 5.55 -14.21
N LEU A 257 18.42 5.52 -15.18
CA LEU A 257 19.78 6.05 -15.02
C LEU A 257 19.79 7.58 -14.85
N GLU A 258 19.01 8.31 -15.66
CA GLU A 258 18.87 9.76 -15.55
C GLU A 258 18.24 10.16 -14.21
N LEU A 259 17.24 9.40 -13.78
CA LEU A 259 16.59 9.54 -12.49
C LEU A 259 17.61 9.39 -11.35
N VAL A 260 18.39 8.30 -11.35
CA VAL A 260 19.43 8.03 -10.33
C VAL A 260 20.50 9.10 -10.32
N LYS A 261 20.97 9.55 -11.49
CA LYS A 261 21.94 10.65 -11.62
C LYS A 261 21.41 11.92 -10.96
N THR A 262 20.17 12.30 -11.28
CA THR A 262 19.53 13.50 -10.71
C THR A 262 19.40 13.39 -9.20
N LEU A 263 18.89 12.26 -8.68
CA LEU A 263 18.72 12.03 -7.26
C LEU A 263 20.05 12.11 -6.48
N CYS A 264 21.07 11.41 -6.96
CA CYS A 264 22.41 11.40 -6.36
C CYS A 264 23.10 12.77 -6.38
N ASN A 265 22.80 13.59 -7.38
CA ASN A 265 23.32 14.96 -7.47
C ASN A 265 22.66 15.90 -6.46
N LEU A 266 21.36 15.74 -6.21
CA LEU A 266 20.58 16.61 -5.32
C LEU A 266 20.83 16.29 -3.84
N ILE A 267 20.78 15.03 -3.43
CA ILE A 267 20.94 14.63 -2.03
C ILE A 267 22.43 14.55 -1.68
N LYS A 268 22.91 15.36 -0.73
CA LYS A 268 24.30 15.33 -0.26
C LYS A 268 24.48 14.30 0.86
N ASN A 269 25.73 14.03 1.24
CA ASN A 269 26.04 13.09 2.33
C ASN A 269 25.93 13.79 3.70
N ASP A 270 24.84 14.51 3.91
CA ASP A 270 24.55 15.29 5.11
C ASP A 270 23.06 15.16 5.47
N GLY A 271 22.67 15.69 6.63
CA GLY A 271 21.26 15.84 6.97
C GLY A 271 20.49 14.53 7.18
N THR A 272 19.20 14.56 6.84
CA THR A 272 18.26 13.44 7.02
C THR A 272 17.39 13.28 5.78
N VAL A 273 17.27 12.06 5.27
CA VAL A 273 16.30 11.75 4.21
C VAL A 273 14.99 11.36 4.89
N LEU A 274 14.02 12.27 4.87
CA LEU A 274 12.73 12.05 5.51
C LEU A 274 11.77 11.42 4.52
N VAL A 275 11.16 10.32 4.92
CA VAL A 275 10.13 9.60 4.15
C VAL A 275 8.96 9.27 5.06
N TYR A 276 7.85 8.79 4.51
CA TYR A 276 6.70 8.35 5.28
C TYR A 276 6.37 6.89 4.96
N ASN A 277 6.62 5.97 5.91
CA ASN A 277 6.60 4.52 5.73
C ASN A 277 7.78 3.97 4.91
N ASP A 278 8.98 3.99 5.52
CA ASP A 278 10.28 3.90 4.85
C ASP A 278 10.63 2.60 4.11
N ALA A 279 9.86 1.54 4.33
CA ALA A 279 10.14 0.23 3.77
C ALA A 279 10.18 0.28 2.24
N PHE A 280 9.30 1.08 1.63
CA PHE A 280 9.20 1.21 0.18
C PHE A 280 10.43 1.92 -0.40
N GLU A 281 10.75 3.14 0.06
CA GLU A 281 11.86 3.94 -0.47
C GLU A 281 13.20 3.23 -0.21
N LYS A 282 13.37 2.61 0.96
CA LYS A 282 14.57 1.82 1.27
C LYS A 282 14.77 0.63 0.34
N THR A 283 13.67 0.04 -0.14
CA THR A 283 13.72 -1.07 -1.08
C THR A 283 14.06 -0.56 -2.48
N ARG A 284 13.40 0.52 -2.93
CA ARG A 284 13.70 1.15 -4.23
C ARG A 284 15.15 1.60 -4.36
N LEU A 285 15.70 2.25 -3.34
CA LEU A 285 17.10 2.66 -3.33
C LEU A 285 18.07 1.47 -3.37
N LYS A 286 17.72 0.37 -2.71
CA LYS A 286 18.53 -0.86 -2.74
C LYS A 286 18.51 -1.48 -4.14
N GLU A 287 17.33 -1.66 -4.73
CA GLU A 287 17.18 -2.20 -6.09
C GLU A 287 17.93 -1.34 -7.12
N LEU A 288 17.77 -0.01 -7.06
CA LEU A 288 18.51 0.91 -7.93
C LEU A 288 20.03 0.79 -7.73
N SER A 289 20.51 0.51 -6.52
CA SER A 289 21.94 0.31 -6.23
C SER A 289 22.52 -0.97 -6.81
N GLU A 290 21.66 -1.98 -7.03
CA GLU A 290 22.01 -3.26 -7.65
C GLU A 290 21.98 -3.13 -9.19
N ILE A 291 21.00 -2.40 -9.73
CA ILE A 291 20.85 -2.13 -11.16
C ILE A 291 21.94 -1.18 -11.68
N PHE A 292 22.35 -0.17 -10.88
CA PHE A 292 23.35 0.82 -11.24
C PHE A 292 24.55 0.82 -10.28
N PRO A 293 25.50 -0.13 -10.42
CA PRO A 293 26.61 -0.29 -9.49
C PRO A 293 27.50 0.96 -9.32
N GLU A 294 27.61 1.81 -10.35
CA GLU A 294 28.37 3.08 -10.30
C GLU A 294 27.82 4.04 -9.22
N TYR A 295 26.51 4.00 -8.95
CA TYR A 295 25.85 4.85 -7.95
C TYR A 295 25.61 4.12 -6.63
N LYS A 296 26.08 2.87 -6.48
CA LYS A 296 25.74 1.99 -5.37
C LYS A 296 26.04 2.62 -4.01
N GLU A 297 27.25 3.10 -3.81
CA GLU A 297 27.66 3.69 -2.52
C GLU A 297 26.78 4.90 -2.16
N LYS A 298 26.50 5.75 -3.14
CA LYS A 298 25.68 6.95 -2.95
C LYS A 298 24.23 6.60 -2.61
N LEU A 299 23.62 5.67 -3.35
CA LEU A 299 22.25 5.21 -3.11
C LEU A 299 22.11 4.52 -1.75
N LEU A 300 23.09 3.69 -1.36
CA LEU A 300 23.11 3.06 -0.05
C LEU A 300 23.33 4.08 1.07
N ASN A 301 24.10 5.14 0.83
CA ASN A 301 24.23 6.25 1.78
C ASN A 301 22.90 6.98 2.00
N ILE A 302 22.20 7.35 0.92
CA ILE A 302 20.85 7.95 0.98
C ILE A 302 19.93 7.03 1.80
N ARG A 303 19.90 5.73 1.45
CA ARG A 303 19.10 4.70 2.12
C ARG A 303 19.38 4.61 3.63
N ASN A 304 20.64 4.69 4.01
CA ASN A 304 21.07 4.56 5.41
C ASN A 304 20.78 5.82 6.23
N ASN A 305 20.67 6.98 5.59
CA ASN A 305 20.27 8.26 6.20
C ASN A 305 18.75 8.48 6.21
N ILE A 306 17.95 7.48 5.81
CA ILE A 306 16.50 7.56 5.88
C ILE A 306 16.00 7.53 7.32
N PHE A 307 15.15 8.51 7.65
CA PHE A 307 14.33 8.53 8.85
C PHE A 307 12.84 8.53 8.47
N ASP A 308 12.08 7.60 9.03
CA ASP A 308 10.64 7.50 8.79
C ASP A 308 9.84 8.43 9.72
N LEU A 309 9.16 9.43 9.14
CA LEU A 309 8.30 10.36 9.88
C LEU A 309 7.13 9.64 10.57
N LEU A 310 6.66 8.52 10.02
CA LEU A 310 5.62 7.68 10.65
C LEU A 310 6.05 7.22 12.04
N ASN A 311 7.35 7.01 12.27
CA ASN A 311 7.86 6.64 13.59
C ASN A 311 7.56 7.72 14.64
N ILE A 312 7.51 9.00 14.28
CA ILE A 312 7.18 10.09 15.23
C ILE A 312 5.68 10.13 15.50
N VAL A 313 4.81 9.74 14.56
CA VAL A 313 3.35 9.74 14.77
C VAL A 313 2.88 8.44 15.48
N LYS A 314 3.16 7.30 14.86
CA LYS A 314 2.69 5.96 15.28
C LYS A 314 3.55 5.32 16.35
N SER A 315 4.79 5.77 16.54
CA SER A 315 5.85 5.12 17.29
C SER A 315 6.56 3.98 16.57
N ASN A 316 7.80 3.74 16.97
CA ASN A 316 8.63 2.59 16.64
C ASN A 316 9.26 2.07 17.93
N THR A 317 8.89 0.85 18.34
CA THR A 317 9.29 0.31 19.65
C THR A 317 10.80 0.35 19.85
N LYS A 318 11.58 -0.11 18.88
CA LYS A 318 13.05 -0.14 18.99
C LYS A 318 13.67 1.25 19.09
N LEU A 319 13.18 2.21 18.29
CA LEU A 319 13.62 3.59 18.35
C LEU A 319 13.34 4.18 19.73
N TYR A 320 12.12 4.05 20.24
CA TYR A 320 11.73 4.67 21.49
C TYR A 320 12.33 3.99 22.73
N GLU A 321 12.56 2.67 22.71
CA GLU A 321 13.35 2.01 23.75
C GLU A 321 14.79 2.57 23.79
N LYS A 322 15.43 2.75 22.63
CA LYS A 322 16.77 3.36 22.54
C LYS A 322 16.80 4.81 23.03
N LEU A 323 15.69 5.54 22.88
CA LEU A 323 15.51 6.90 23.39
C LEU A 323 15.16 6.95 24.89
N GLY A 324 15.17 5.81 25.60
CA GLY A 324 14.97 5.74 27.05
C GLY A 324 13.52 5.57 27.50
N PHE A 325 12.59 5.32 26.59
CA PHE A 325 11.20 5.03 26.97
C PHE A 325 11.05 3.56 27.37
N THR A 326 10.19 3.32 28.36
CA THR A 326 9.94 1.97 28.89
C THR A 326 9.31 1.04 27.86
N LYS A 327 9.36 -0.28 28.10
CA LYS A 327 8.73 -1.29 27.23
C LYS A 327 7.21 -1.12 27.13
N GLU A 328 6.60 -0.48 28.12
CA GLU A 328 5.19 -0.15 28.17
C GLU A 328 4.86 1.09 27.32
N GLN A 329 5.74 2.10 27.33
CA GLN A 329 5.54 3.37 26.60
C GLN A 329 5.97 3.33 25.14
N ALA A 330 7.07 2.62 24.84
CA ALA A 330 7.64 2.52 23.50
C ALA A 330 6.66 2.04 22.41
N PRO A 331 5.78 1.03 22.62
CA PRO A 331 4.85 0.56 21.60
C PRO A 331 3.59 1.42 21.45
N LEU A 332 3.37 2.42 22.32
CA LEU A 332 2.20 3.30 22.25
C LEU A 332 2.38 4.37 21.17
N PRO A 333 1.31 4.79 20.48
CA PRO A 333 1.39 5.91 19.55
C PRO A 333 1.84 7.17 20.27
N ASN A 334 2.41 8.11 19.52
CA ASN A 334 2.83 9.40 20.06
C ASN A 334 1.79 10.48 19.77
N TYR A 335 1.05 10.34 18.67
CA TYR A 335 -0.03 11.22 18.28
C TYR A 335 -1.20 10.39 17.76
N TYR A 336 -2.42 10.71 18.17
CA TYR A 336 -3.62 10.15 17.57
C TYR A 336 -4.75 11.17 17.59
N ASN A 337 -5.46 11.33 16.47
CA ASN A 337 -6.62 12.19 16.34
C ASN A 337 -7.83 11.37 15.88
N PRO A 338 -9.06 11.66 16.36
CA PRO A 338 -10.28 10.96 15.91
C PRO A 338 -10.46 10.89 14.40
N LYS A 339 -10.04 11.93 13.66
CA LYS A 339 -10.11 11.99 12.19
C LYS A 339 -9.28 10.92 11.49
N MET A 340 -8.28 10.35 12.19
CA MET A 340 -7.40 9.32 11.64
C MET A 340 -8.11 7.99 11.39
N ASN A 341 -9.26 7.76 12.04
CA ASN A 341 -10.11 6.58 11.85
C ASN A 341 -9.32 5.24 11.87
N GLY A 342 -8.42 5.10 12.84
CA GLY A 342 -7.63 3.88 13.01
C GLY A 342 -6.48 3.68 12.02
N SER A 343 -6.18 4.67 11.19
CA SER A 343 -5.07 4.61 10.22
C SER A 343 -4.04 5.70 10.48
N PHE A 344 -2.78 5.34 10.37
CA PHE A 344 -1.65 6.26 10.41
C PHE A 344 -1.09 6.51 9.00
N SER A 345 -1.88 6.38 7.94
CA SER A 345 -1.43 6.84 6.63
C SER A 345 -1.35 8.37 6.61
N ILE A 346 -0.46 8.93 5.79
CA ILE A 346 -0.27 10.38 5.72
C ILE A 346 -1.57 11.12 5.38
N LYS A 347 -2.39 10.57 4.47
CA LYS A 347 -3.71 11.11 4.09
C LYS A 347 -4.73 11.15 5.25
N LYS A 348 -4.53 10.35 6.30
CA LYS A 348 -5.37 10.32 7.51
C LYS A 348 -4.81 11.19 8.63
N VAL A 349 -3.49 11.36 8.68
CA VAL A 349 -2.80 12.20 9.68
C VAL A 349 -2.82 13.68 9.28
N LEU A 350 -2.53 13.97 8.01
CA LEU A 350 -2.38 15.34 7.49
C LEU A 350 -3.55 16.27 7.85
N PRO A 351 -4.84 15.89 7.67
CA PRO A 351 -5.98 16.79 7.96
C PRO A 351 -6.17 17.12 9.45
N SER A 352 -5.42 16.45 10.34
CA SER A 352 -5.43 16.73 11.78
C SER A 352 -4.32 17.68 12.23
N LEU A 353 -3.36 17.95 11.35
CA LEU A 353 -2.15 18.73 11.62
C LEU A 353 -1.96 19.92 10.68
N SER A 354 -2.61 19.90 9.52
CA SER A 354 -2.54 20.93 8.49
C SER A 354 -3.88 21.08 7.77
N ASN A 355 -4.04 22.21 7.08
CA ASN A 355 -5.15 22.47 6.16
C ASN A 355 -4.83 22.00 4.73
N LEU A 356 -3.64 21.44 4.49
CA LEU A 356 -3.27 20.87 3.20
C LEU A 356 -4.22 19.71 2.84
N THR A 357 -4.80 19.77 1.63
CA THR A 357 -5.77 18.78 1.14
C THR A 357 -5.37 18.27 -0.24
N TYR A 358 -5.78 17.04 -0.54
CA TYR A 358 -5.70 16.42 -1.87
C TYR A 358 -7.03 16.55 -2.63
N GLU A 359 -8.07 17.10 -2.00
CA GLU A 359 -9.37 17.30 -2.62
C GLU A 359 -9.24 18.27 -3.81
N GLY A 360 -9.86 17.89 -4.93
CA GLY A 360 -9.82 18.68 -6.17
C GLY A 360 -8.56 18.47 -7.01
N MET A 361 -7.63 17.61 -6.60
CA MET A 361 -6.50 17.23 -7.45
C MET A 361 -6.95 16.29 -8.57
N ASP A 362 -6.41 16.52 -9.76
CA ASP A 362 -6.72 15.75 -10.98
C ASP A 362 -6.13 14.34 -10.95
N ILE A 363 -5.02 14.19 -10.21
CA ILE A 363 -4.39 12.93 -9.83
C ILE A 363 -4.24 12.98 -8.32
N GLY A 364 -4.95 12.12 -7.61
CA GLY A 364 -5.07 12.16 -6.14
C GLY A 364 -4.51 10.93 -5.43
N ASN A 365 -4.05 9.91 -6.17
CA ASN A 365 -3.46 8.70 -5.61
C ASN A 365 -2.49 7.99 -6.56
N GLY A 366 -1.65 7.11 -6.01
CA GLY A 366 -0.63 6.38 -6.77
C GLY A 366 -1.18 5.46 -7.86
N VAL A 367 -2.42 4.96 -7.77
CA VAL A 367 -3.02 4.15 -8.85
C VAL A 367 -3.34 5.04 -10.06
N GLU A 368 -3.93 6.21 -9.83
CA GLU A 368 -4.14 7.21 -10.88
C GLU A 368 -2.83 7.71 -11.47
N ALA A 369 -1.80 7.90 -10.62
CA ALA A 369 -0.47 8.30 -11.09
C ALA A 369 0.13 7.23 -12.03
N LEU A 370 0.08 5.96 -11.61
CA LEU A 370 0.50 4.82 -12.41
C LEU A 370 -0.25 4.73 -13.76
N ILE A 371 -1.58 4.80 -13.74
CA ILE A 371 -2.41 4.74 -14.95
C ILE A 371 -2.09 5.91 -15.87
N THR A 372 -1.87 7.09 -15.31
CA THR A 372 -1.52 8.28 -16.08
C THR A 372 -0.19 8.07 -16.80
N TYR A 373 0.85 7.62 -16.08
CA TYR A 373 2.16 7.32 -16.66
C TYR A 373 2.08 6.24 -17.73
N ALA A 374 1.36 5.13 -17.46
CA ALA A 374 1.20 4.02 -18.39
C ALA A 374 0.56 4.42 -19.74
N ASN A 375 -0.17 5.53 -19.79
CA ASN A 375 -0.84 6.04 -20.98
C ASN A 375 -0.08 7.17 -21.70
N PHE A 376 1.15 7.51 -21.30
CA PHE A 376 1.90 8.63 -21.90
C PHE A 376 1.96 8.59 -23.43
N ASN A 377 2.19 7.42 -24.02
CA ASN A 377 2.28 7.26 -25.48
C ASN A 377 0.92 7.32 -26.19
N ASN A 378 -0.19 7.26 -25.45
CA ASN A 378 -1.56 7.28 -25.98
C ASN A 378 -2.19 8.68 -25.96
N TYR A 379 -1.57 9.63 -25.27
CA TYR A 379 -2.09 11.00 -25.17
C TYR A 379 -1.70 11.85 -26.38
N SER A 380 -2.59 12.78 -26.75
CA SER A 380 -2.19 13.91 -27.60
C SER A 380 -1.10 14.74 -26.91
N LYS A 381 -0.38 15.58 -27.67
CA LYS A 381 0.68 16.44 -27.11
C LYS A 381 0.15 17.38 -26.00
N GLU A 382 -1.06 17.90 -26.16
CA GLU A 382 -1.68 18.81 -25.19
C GLU A 382 -2.06 18.05 -23.91
N GLU A 383 -2.70 16.89 -24.04
CA GLU A 383 -3.06 16.03 -22.91
C GLU A 383 -1.82 15.52 -22.17
N TYR A 384 -0.77 15.11 -22.90
CA TYR A 384 0.50 14.70 -22.31
C TYR A 384 1.07 15.82 -21.44
N ASN A 385 1.21 17.05 -21.97
CA ASN A 385 1.77 18.16 -21.21
C ASN A 385 0.93 18.48 -19.97
N TYR A 386 -0.40 18.44 -20.10
CA TYR A 386 -1.31 18.64 -18.98
C TYR A 386 -1.14 17.56 -17.90
N LYS A 387 -1.19 16.28 -18.28
CA LYS A 387 -1.08 15.14 -17.35
C LYS A 387 0.31 15.01 -16.73
N TYR A 388 1.37 15.31 -17.48
CA TYR A 388 2.73 15.39 -16.96
C TYR A 388 2.83 16.42 -15.83
N ASN A 389 2.30 17.63 -16.03
CA ASN A 389 2.29 18.66 -14.99
C ASN A 389 1.44 18.25 -13.77
N LYS A 390 0.32 17.56 -13.98
CA LYS A 390 -0.51 17.04 -12.87
C LYS A 390 0.17 15.94 -12.06
N LEU A 391 0.97 15.08 -12.68
CA LEU A 391 1.82 14.11 -11.97
C LEU A 391 2.90 14.80 -11.13
N VAL A 392 3.52 15.85 -11.66
CA VAL A 392 4.50 16.65 -10.92
C VAL A 392 3.83 17.35 -9.72
N GLU A 393 2.65 17.93 -9.92
CA GLU A 393 1.87 18.59 -8.86
C GLU A 393 1.49 17.61 -7.73
N TYR A 394 1.00 16.42 -8.09
CA TYR A 394 0.67 15.35 -7.14
C TYR A 394 1.86 14.90 -6.30
N CYS A 395 3.00 14.60 -6.93
CA CYS A 395 4.15 14.11 -6.18
C CYS A 395 4.82 15.23 -5.36
N SER A 396 4.79 16.48 -5.85
CA SER A 396 5.19 17.65 -5.06
C SER A 396 4.35 17.77 -3.79
N GLN A 397 3.02 17.60 -3.91
CA GLN A 397 2.11 17.58 -2.78
C GLN A 397 2.47 16.52 -1.73
N ASP A 398 2.82 15.30 -2.13
CA ASP A 398 3.16 14.21 -1.20
C ASP A 398 4.38 14.52 -0.33
N THR A 399 5.44 15.05 -0.93
CA THR A 399 6.63 15.48 -0.18
C THR A 399 6.37 16.74 0.67
N TYR A 400 5.53 17.68 0.20
CA TYR A 400 5.14 18.84 1.00
C TYR A 400 4.25 18.46 2.19
N ALA A 401 3.42 17.42 2.04
CA ALA A 401 2.62 16.87 3.14
C ALA A 401 3.50 16.34 4.28
N MET A 402 4.68 15.77 3.99
CA MET A 402 5.62 15.36 5.04
C MET A 402 6.15 16.55 5.84
N PHE A 403 6.47 17.65 5.17
CA PHE A 403 6.82 18.91 5.84
C PHE A 403 5.67 19.43 6.71
N GLU A 404 4.45 19.48 6.19
CA GLU A 404 3.27 19.94 6.95
C GLU A 404 2.98 19.07 8.18
N VAL A 405 3.12 17.75 8.07
CA VAL A 405 3.01 16.84 9.21
C VAL A 405 4.11 17.11 10.23
N LEU A 406 5.36 17.27 9.79
CA LEU A 406 6.48 17.56 10.67
C LEU A 406 6.27 18.88 11.45
N GLU A 407 5.85 19.94 10.77
CA GLU A 407 5.56 21.25 11.38
C GLU A 407 4.35 21.19 12.31
N GLY A 408 3.30 20.44 11.93
CA GLY A 408 2.16 20.20 12.80
C GLY A 408 2.55 19.51 14.11
N LEU A 409 3.38 18.47 14.04
CA LEU A 409 3.90 17.78 15.24
C LEU A 409 4.75 18.71 16.11
N ARG A 410 5.58 19.56 15.51
CA ARG A 410 6.33 20.60 16.24
C ARG A 410 5.40 21.52 17.00
N LYS A 411 4.35 22.04 16.35
CA LYS A 411 3.34 22.91 16.99
C LYS A 411 2.64 22.23 18.16
N CYS A 412 2.36 20.92 18.09
CA CYS A 412 1.73 20.17 19.18
C CYS A 412 2.57 20.07 20.46
N VAL A 413 3.89 20.31 20.38
CA VAL A 413 4.81 20.15 21.52
C VAL A 413 5.53 21.43 21.94
N LYS A 414 5.24 22.55 21.28
CA LYS A 414 5.71 23.87 21.71
C LYS A 414 5.17 24.21 23.10
#